data_AF-A0A3B9H4I3-F1
#
_entry.id   AF-A0A3B9H4I3-F1
#
_cell.length_a   1.000
_cell.length_b   1.000
_cell.length_c   1.000
_cell.angle_alpha   90.00
_cell.angle_beta   90.00
_cell.angle_gamma   90.00
#
_symmetry.space_group_name_H-M   'P 1'
#
loop_
_entity.id
_entity.type
_entity.pdbx_description
1 polymer ?
#
loop_
_entity_poly.entity_id
_entity_poly.type
_entity_poly.pdbx_seq_one_letter_code
_entity_poly.pdbx_strand_id
1 'polypeptide(L)'
;MCGIVGYIGNKEAYPILIKGLKRLEYRGYDSAGIALLDEGELNVSKCKGKVSDLEAFIGEKDTSGSIGIGHTRWATHGQPNDTNAHPHVSGDGNITLIHNGIIENYDVIKENLISRGHKFTSDTDTEVLVHFIEEIHKQEKGDLFDAVRIALDEVHGAYAIVIIDKNNPREVIAAKNSSPLVIGIGENEYYLASDATPIVEYTKNVVYLEDGEIARVNLDTGLKLKTIKNEDKKPYIQELELQLEALEKGGYDHFMLKEIYEQPRSIRDCMRGRISSRKGEVMLGGIKDHVEQMANAQRIIIVACGTSW
;
A
#
# COMPACT_ATOMS: atom_id res chain seq x y z
N MET A 1 -1.39 -5.17 -10.35
CA MET A 1 -0.69 -4.80 -9.09
C MET A 1 -1.77 -4.59 -8.04
N CYS A 2 -1.67 -5.09 -6.82
CA CYS A 2 -2.76 -4.90 -5.86
C CYS A 2 -2.87 -3.43 -5.37
N GLY A 3 -3.96 -3.08 -4.68
CA GLY A 3 -4.18 -1.77 -4.06
C GLY A 3 -4.29 -1.87 -2.54
N ILE A 4 -3.59 -1.00 -1.81
CA ILE A 4 -3.68 -0.86 -0.34
C ILE A 4 -4.31 0.49 -0.02
N VAL A 5 -5.22 0.49 0.95
CA VAL A 5 -5.76 1.71 1.58
C VAL A 5 -5.81 1.47 3.09
N GLY A 6 -5.46 2.46 3.89
CA GLY A 6 -5.57 2.41 5.34
C GLY A 6 -5.89 3.78 5.90
N TYR A 7 -6.54 3.81 7.05
CA TYR A 7 -6.90 5.04 7.75
C TYR A 7 -6.90 4.81 9.26
N ILE A 8 -6.42 5.81 9.99
CA ILE A 8 -6.48 5.88 11.45
C ILE A 8 -6.69 7.35 11.86
N GLY A 9 -7.74 7.62 12.63
CA GLY A 9 -8.09 8.98 13.05
C GLY A 9 -9.42 9.04 13.80
N ASN A 10 -10.13 10.16 13.69
CA ASN A 10 -11.40 10.38 14.41
C ASN A 10 -12.67 10.28 13.53
N LYS A 11 -12.51 10.21 12.21
CA LYS A 11 -13.59 9.98 11.23
C LYS A 11 -13.92 8.50 11.09
N GLU A 12 -15.05 8.20 10.46
CA GLU A 12 -15.40 6.85 10.02
C GLU A 12 -14.44 6.36 8.93
N ALA A 13 -13.82 5.20 9.15
CA ALA A 13 -12.88 4.61 8.20
C ALA A 13 -13.56 4.11 6.93
N TYR A 14 -14.79 3.58 7.03
CA TYR A 14 -15.47 2.90 5.94
C TYR A 14 -15.58 3.74 4.64
N PRO A 15 -16.10 4.99 4.66
CA PRO A 15 -16.22 5.79 3.43
C PRO A 15 -14.86 6.10 2.80
N ILE A 16 -13.82 6.29 3.63
CA ILE A 16 -12.45 6.59 3.20
C ILE A 16 -11.85 5.37 2.50
N LEU A 17 -12.00 4.17 3.09
CA LEU A 17 -11.51 2.93 2.52
C LEU A 17 -12.18 2.63 1.19
N ILE A 18 -13.51 2.65 1.12
CA ILE A 18 -14.25 2.34 -0.12
C ILE A 18 -13.90 3.31 -1.24
N LYS A 19 -13.84 4.62 -0.94
CA LYS A 19 -13.45 5.63 -1.93
C LYS A 19 -12.02 5.42 -2.42
N GLY A 20 -11.10 5.10 -1.51
CA GLY A 20 -9.72 4.78 -1.86
C GLY A 20 -9.61 3.53 -2.72
N LEU A 21 -10.33 2.46 -2.38
CA LEU A 21 -10.32 1.20 -3.14
C LEU A 21 -10.85 1.40 -4.56
N LYS A 22 -11.91 2.19 -4.74
CA LYS A 22 -12.41 2.56 -6.08
C LYS A 22 -11.35 3.27 -6.92
N ARG A 23 -10.54 4.14 -6.30
CA ARG A 23 -9.41 4.80 -6.98
C ARG A 23 -8.29 3.85 -7.33
N LEU A 24 -8.13 2.73 -6.62
CA LEU A 24 -7.09 1.73 -6.88
C LEU A 24 -7.57 0.51 -7.68
N GLU A 25 -8.86 0.43 -8.04
CA GLU A 25 -9.44 -0.73 -8.73
C GLU A 25 -8.78 -1.00 -10.10
N TYR A 26 -8.23 0.03 -10.75
CA TYR A 26 -7.47 -0.14 -12.00
C TYR A 26 -6.22 -1.02 -11.84
N ARG A 27 -5.74 -1.19 -10.60
CA ARG A 27 -4.56 -2.01 -10.30
C ARG A 27 -4.94 -3.49 -10.10
N GLY A 28 -6.11 -3.78 -9.51
CA GLY A 28 -6.61 -5.13 -9.24
C GLY A 28 -8.12 -5.16 -8.96
N TYR A 29 -8.80 -6.19 -9.47
CA TYR A 29 -10.27 -6.31 -9.46
C TYR A 29 -10.76 -7.76 -9.33
N ASP A 30 -9.90 -8.69 -8.90
CA ASP A 30 -10.26 -10.10 -8.74
C ASP A 30 -11.04 -10.35 -7.43
N SER A 31 -10.72 -9.58 -6.39
CA SER A 31 -11.40 -9.56 -5.11
C SER A 31 -11.08 -8.27 -4.36
N ALA A 32 -11.94 -7.87 -3.42
CA ALA A 32 -11.70 -6.75 -2.52
C ALA A 32 -12.13 -7.10 -1.09
N GLY A 33 -11.57 -6.39 -0.12
CA GLY A 33 -12.00 -6.52 1.27
C GLY A 33 -11.53 -5.36 2.14
N ILE A 34 -12.16 -5.25 3.31
CA ILE A 34 -11.83 -4.29 4.36
C ILE A 34 -11.86 -4.95 5.73
N ALA A 35 -11.09 -4.38 6.66
CA ALA A 35 -11.22 -4.59 8.09
C ALA A 35 -11.42 -3.24 8.77
N LEU A 36 -12.44 -3.16 9.62
CA LEU A 36 -12.77 -2.00 10.44
C LEU A 36 -12.57 -2.39 11.89
N LEU A 37 -11.98 -1.48 12.66
CA LEU A 37 -11.74 -1.65 14.09
C LEU A 37 -12.45 -0.53 14.85
N ASP A 38 -13.32 -0.92 15.78
CA ASP A 38 -14.05 -0.01 16.66
C ASP A 38 -13.93 -0.49 18.10
N GLU A 39 -13.31 0.31 18.98
CA GLU A 39 -13.15 0.00 20.41
C GLU A 39 -12.66 -1.43 20.76
N GLY A 40 -11.90 -2.07 19.86
CA GLY A 40 -11.37 -3.44 20.04
C GLY A 40 -12.19 -4.53 19.32
N GLU A 41 -13.34 -4.20 18.73
CA GLU A 41 -14.13 -5.08 17.90
C GLU A 41 -13.69 -4.97 16.43
N LEU A 42 -13.32 -6.12 15.86
CA LEU A 42 -12.79 -6.23 14.51
C LEU A 42 -13.85 -6.80 13.55
N ASN A 43 -14.26 -5.98 12.58
CA ASN A 43 -15.21 -6.35 11.53
C ASN A 43 -14.50 -6.52 10.19
N VAL A 44 -14.41 -7.76 9.70
CA VAL A 44 -13.77 -8.10 8.41
C VAL A 44 -14.82 -8.46 7.37
N SER A 45 -14.78 -7.80 6.21
CA SER A 45 -15.65 -8.08 5.07
C SER A 45 -14.82 -8.24 3.81
N LYS A 46 -14.97 -9.36 3.11
CA LYS A 46 -14.19 -9.71 1.91
C LYS A 46 -15.10 -10.37 0.89
N CYS A 47 -14.89 -10.05 -0.37
CA CYS A 47 -15.72 -10.55 -1.46
C CYS A 47 -14.88 -10.69 -2.74
N LYS A 48 -15.09 -11.79 -3.47
CA LYS A 48 -14.63 -11.96 -4.84
C LYS A 48 -15.31 -10.94 -5.76
N GLY A 49 -14.53 -10.36 -6.67
CA GLY A 49 -15.01 -9.38 -7.63
C GLY A 49 -14.50 -7.97 -7.35
N LYS A 50 -15.27 -7.00 -7.84
CA LYS A 50 -14.96 -5.57 -7.82
C LYS A 50 -15.30 -4.95 -6.47
N VAL A 51 -14.89 -3.70 -6.28
CA VAL A 51 -15.22 -2.94 -5.08
C VAL A 51 -16.73 -2.73 -4.94
N SER A 52 -17.46 -2.63 -6.06
CA SER A 52 -18.94 -2.59 -6.06
C SER A 52 -19.58 -3.85 -5.49
N ASP A 53 -18.97 -5.02 -5.71
CA ASP A 53 -19.47 -6.29 -5.20
C ASP A 53 -19.24 -6.37 -3.68
N LEU A 54 -18.12 -5.85 -3.20
CA LEU A 54 -17.85 -5.69 -1.77
C LEU A 54 -18.86 -4.75 -1.10
N GLU A 55 -19.17 -3.58 -1.69
CA GLU A 55 -20.19 -2.67 -1.15
C GLU A 55 -21.56 -3.34 -1.07
N ALA A 56 -21.96 -4.07 -2.11
CA ALA A 56 -23.22 -4.82 -2.12
C ALA A 56 -23.23 -5.94 -1.07
N PHE A 57 -22.10 -6.64 -0.87
CA PHE A 57 -21.94 -7.67 0.16
C PHE A 57 -22.00 -7.11 1.58
N ILE A 58 -21.49 -5.90 1.80
CA ILE A 58 -21.56 -5.21 3.09
C ILE A 58 -23.00 -4.79 3.36
N GLY A 59 -23.67 -4.15 2.40
CA GLY A 59 -25.08 -3.78 2.50
C GLY A 59 -25.36 -2.94 3.75
N GLU A 60 -26.19 -3.46 4.65
CA GLU A 60 -26.59 -2.81 5.92
C GLU A 60 -25.83 -3.34 7.15
N LYS A 61 -24.73 -4.09 6.95
CA LYS A 61 -23.88 -4.52 8.06
C LYS A 61 -23.27 -3.31 8.76
N ASP A 62 -22.87 -3.52 10.01
CA ASP A 62 -22.16 -2.50 10.77
C ASP A 62 -20.83 -2.12 10.10
N THR A 63 -20.68 -0.83 9.86
CA THR A 63 -19.48 -0.22 9.27
C THR A 63 -18.82 0.78 10.22
N SER A 64 -19.13 0.68 11.51
CA SER A 64 -18.51 1.49 12.56
C SER A 64 -17.02 1.15 12.68
N GLY A 65 -16.23 2.16 13.03
CA GLY A 65 -14.79 2.04 13.19
C GLY A 65 -14.03 3.28 12.72
N SER A 66 -13.11 3.73 13.56
CA SER A 66 -12.23 4.88 13.31
C SER A 66 -10.85 4.48 12.79
N ILE A 67 -10.58 3.18 12.76
CA ILE A 67 -9.39 2.57 12.15
C ILE A 67 -9.85 1.54 11.14
N GLY A 68 -9.16 1.48 10.00
CA GLY A 68 -9.37 0.38 9.11
C GLY A 68 -8.35 0.28 7.99
N ILE A 69 -8.34 -0.89 7.38
CA ILE A 69 -7.47 -1.24 6.26
C ILE A 69 -8.30 -1.92 5.17
N GLY A 70 -7.98 -1.64 3.92
CA GLY A 70 -8.69 -2.12 2.74
C GLY A 70 -7.74 -2.55 1.65
N HIS A 71 -8.17 -3.52 0.85
CA HIS A 71 -7.35 -4.10 -0.20
C HIS A 71 -8.14 -4.40 -1.47
N THR A 72 -7.55 -4.12 -2.63
CA THR A 72 -7.97 -4.68 -3.93
C THR A 72 -6.90 -5.63 -4.44
N ARG A 73 -7.32 -6.82 -4.87
CA ARG A 73 -6.41 -7.92 -5.19
C ARG A 73 -6.35 -8.18 -6.69
N TRP A 74 -5.13 -8.41 -7.17
CA TRP A 74 -4.82 -9.11 -8.40
C TRP A 74 -4.16 -10.44 -7.99
N ALA A 75 -4.83 -11.57 -8.22
CA ALA A 75 -4.40 -12.83 -7.64
C ALA A 75 -3.11 -13.35 -8.29
N THR A 76 -2.08 -13.63 -7.47
CA THR A 76 -0.83 -14.27 -7.88
C THR A 76 -0.74 -15.71 -7.33
N HIS A 77 -1.00 -15.88 -6.03
CA HIS A 77 -1.13 -17.17 -5.35
C HIS A 77 -2.59 -17.45 -4.98
N GLY A 78 -3.05 -18.68 -5.16
CA GLY A 78 -4.43 -19.07 -4.85
C GLY A 78 -5.47 -18.47 -5.80
N GLN A 79 -6.59 -19.16 -5.97
CA GLN A 79 -7.66 -18.68 -6.86
C GLN A 79 -8.38 -17.46 -6.27
N PRO A 80 -8.93 -16.55 -7.10
CA PRO A 80 -9.83 -15.50 -6.64
C PRO A 80 -11.10 -16.06 -5.97
N ASN A 81 -11.17 -15.92 -4.65
CA ASN A 81 -12.31 -16.28 -3.80
C ASN A 81 -12.28 -15.43 -2.51
N ASP A 82 -13.34 -15.51 -1.72
CA ASP A 82 -13.50 -14.71 -0.50
C ASP A 82 -12.44 -15.06 0.57
N THR A 83 -12.03 -16.32 0.64
CA THR A 83 -11.03 -16.82 1.60
C THR A 83 -9.64 -16.22 1.35
N ASN A 84 -9.21 -16.22 0.09
CA ASN A 84 -7.92 -15.71 -0.39
C ASN A 84 -7.90 -14.18 -0.58
N ALA A 85 -9.06 -13.53 -0.54
CA ALA A 85 -9.13 -12.08 -0.51
C ALA A 85 -8.49 -11.56 0.78
N HIS A 86 -7.84 -10.41 0.69
CA HIS A 86 -7.33 -9.69 1.86
C HIS A 86 -8.48 -8.85 2.48
N PRO A 87 -8.42 -8.50 3.78
CA PRO A 87 -7.35 -8.77 4.75
C PRO A 87 -7.24 -10.22 5.25
N HIS A 88 -6.07 -10.60 5.74
CA HIS A 88 -5.85 -11.85 6.49
C HIS A 88 -5.73 -11.57 7.98
N VAL A 89 -6.28 -12.47 8.79
CA VAL A 89 -6.31 -12.37 10.25
C VAL A 89 -5.41 -13.46 10.84
N SER A 90 -4.68 -13.17 11.92
CA SER A 90 -3.88 -14.14 12.66
C SER A 90 -4.72 -15.26 13.28
N GLY A 91 -4.08 -16.36 13.68
CA GLY A 91 -4.75 -17.53 14.24
C GLY A 91 -5.46 -17.25 15.57
N ASP A 92 -4.95 -16.31 16.36
CA ASP A 92 -5.57 -15.80 17.59
C ASP A 92 -6.61 -14.68 17.37
N GLY A 93 -6.80 -14.24 16.13
CA GLY A 93 -7.79 -13.22 15.78
C GLY A 93 -7.41 -11.80 16.22
N ASN A 94 -6.16 -11.53 16.60
CA ASN A 94 -5.74 -10.21 17.10
C ASN A 94 -5.19 -9.30 16.01
N ILE A 95 -4.36 -9.85 15.14
CA ILE A 95 -3.60 -9.10 14.13
C ILE A 95 -4.29 -9.27 12.78
N THR A 96 -4.48 -8.16 12.06
CA THR A 96 -5.01 -8.17 10.70
C THR A 96 -4.05 -7.48 9.75
N LEU A 97 -3.81 -8.07 8.58
CA LEU A 97 -2.78 -7.65 7.64
C LEU A 97 -3.33 -7.61 6.21
N ILE A 98 -2.97 -6.55 5.48
CA ILE A 98 -3.09 -6.46 4.01
C ILE A 98 -1.70 -6.39 3.39
N HIS A 99 -1.55 -6.95 2.19
CA HIS A 99 -0.25 -7.14 1.55
C HIS A 99 -0.29 -6.92 0.03
N ASN A 100 0.70 -6.20 -0.49
CA ASN A 100 1.01 -6.08 -1.91
C ASN A 100 2.42 -6.61 -2.17
N GLY A 101 2.52 -7.73 -2.86
CA GLY A 101 3.82 -8.34 -3.15
C GLY A 101 3.73 -9.85 -3.18
N ILE A 102 4.87 -10.49 -2.99
CA ILE A 102 5.03 -11.94 -2.93
C ILE A 102 6.06 -12.24 -1.85
N ILE A 103 5.68 -13.07 -0.88
CA ILE A 103 6.62 -13.68 0.07
C ILE A 103 7.15 -14.96 -0.55
N GLU A 104 8.41 -14.95 -0.98
CA GLU A 104 9.01 -16.00 -1.80
C GLU A 104 9.34 -17.27 -1.01
N ASN A 105 9.63 -17.14 0.29
CA ASN A 105 9.95 -18.25 1.20
C ASN A 105 8.76 -18.66 2.09
N TYR A 106 7.52 -18.36 1.67
CA TYR A 106 6.31 -18.64 2.45
C TYR A 106 6.10 -20.14 2.73
N ASP A 107 6.51 -21.01 1.83
CA ASP A 107 6.42 -22.47 1.95
C ASP A 107 7.23 -22.99 3.14
N VAL A 108 8.49 -22.57 3.26
CA VAL A 108 9.37 -22.93 4.38
C VAL A 108 8.81 -22.40 5.71
N ILE A 109 8.34 -21.15 5.73
CA ILE A 109 7.75 -20.55 6.93
C ILE A 109 6.46 -21.29 7.32
N LYS A 110 5.61 -21.62 6.35
CA LYS A 110 4.34 -22.34 6.55
C LYS A 110 4.57 -23.71 7.17
N GLU A 111 5.53 -24.48 6.67
CA GLU A 111 5.88 -25.79 7.24
C GLU A 111 6.34 -25.67 8.71
N ASN A 112 7.15 -24.66 9.03
CA ASN A 112 7.57 -24.40 10.40
C ASN A 112 6.39 -24.07 11.32
N LEU A 113 5.49 -23.18 10.88
CA LEU A 113 4.31 -22.79 11.65
C LEU A 113 3.32 -23.95 11.84
N ILE A 114 3.13 -24.81 10.84
CA ILE A 114 2.32 -26.02 10.97
C ILE A 114 2.90 -26.94 12.05
N SER A 115 4.23 -27.12 12.09
CA SER A 115 4.89 -27.94 13.12
C SER A 115 4.68 -27.41 14.55
N ARG A 116 4.37 -26.12 14.68
CA ARG A 116 4.05 -25.43 15.95
C ARG A 116 2.54 -25.37 16.24
N GLY A 117 1.71 -25.93 15.38
CA GLY A 117 0.26 -26.06 15.58
C GLY A 117 -0.59 -24.95 14.96
N HIS A 118 -0.01 -24.05 14.15
CA HIS A 118 -0.82 -23.10 13.39
C HIS A 118 -1.67 -23.84 12.34
N LYS A 119 -2.88 -23.31 12.12
CA LYS A 119 -3.80 -23.79 11.08
C LYS A 119 -3.98 -22.70 10.04
N PHE A 120 -3.95 -23.08 8.78
CA PHE A 120 -4.13 -22.18 7.65
C PHE A 120 -5.46 -22.48 6.98
N THR A 121 -6.15 -21.43 6.58
CA THR A 121 -7.48 -21.47 5.95
C THR A 121 -7.44 -21.08 4.48
N SER A 122 -6.35 -20.44 4.04
CA SER A 122 -6.16 -19.92 2.69
C SER A 122 -4.92 -20.52 2.02
N ASP A 123 -4.81 -20.23 0.72
CA ASP A 123 -3.69 -20.63 -0.13
C ASP A 123 -2.69 -19.49 -0.34
N THR A 124 -2.79 -18.40 0.45
CA THR A 124 -1.97 -17.21 0.24
C THR A 124 -0.71 -17.22 1.10
N ASP A 125 0.34 -16.67 0.51
CA ASP A 125 1.57 -16.29 1.20
C ASP A 125 1.32 -15.22 2.29
N THR A 126 0.32 -14.37 2.09
CA THR A 126 -0.10 -13.35 3.06
C THR A 126 -0.61 -13.94 4.39
N GLU A 127 -1.37 -15.03 4.38
CA GLU A 127 -1.82 -15.68 5.63
C GLU A 127 -0.62 -16.26 6.39
N VAL A 128 0.37 -16.80 5.68
CA VAL A 128 1.61 -17.26 6.30
C VAL A 128 2.32 -16.11 7.01
N LEU A 129 2.40 -14.94 6.39
CA LEU A 129 3.06 -13.79 6.98
C LEU A 129 2.37 -13.31 8.28
N VAL A 130 1.04 -13.22 8.31
CA VAL A 130 0.34 -12.76 9.52
C VAL A 130 0.47 -13.76 10.68
N HIS A 131 0.47 -15.07 10.38
CA HIS A 131 0.75 -16.11 11.39
C HIS A 131 2.21 -16.10 11.86
N PHE A 132 3.15 -15.76 10.99
CA PHE A 132 4.56 -15.66 11.35
C PHE A 132 4.82 -14.48 12.30
N ILE A 133 4.23 -13.32 12.00
CA ILE A 133 4.27 -12.14 12.88
C ILE A 133 3.63 -12.46 14.24
N GLU A 134 2.48 -13.16 14.24
CA GLU A 134 1.82 -13.63 15.46
C GLU A 134 2.74 -14.52 16.32
N GLU A 135 3.40 -15.51 15.72
CA GLU A 135 4.33 -16.40 16.42
C GLU A 135 5.49 -15.61 17.07
N ILE A 136 6.13 -14.72 16.31
CA ILE A 136 7.23 -13.89 16.83
C ILE A 136 6.73 -12.97 17.96
N HIS A 137 5.57 -12.34 17.78
CA HIS A 137 4.98 -11.47 18.80
C HIS A 137 4.73 -12.22 20.12
N LYS A 138 4.26 -13.47 20.06
CA LYS A 138 4.06 -14.33 21.24
C LYS A 138 5.36 -14.72 21.91
N GLN A 139 6.41 -15.01 21.13
CA GLN A 139 7.71 -15.46 21.65
C GLN A 139 8.46 -14.35 22.37
N GLU A 140 8.54 -13.19 21.74
CA GLU A 140 9.27 -12.04 22.27
C GLU A 140 8.52 -11.37 23.43
N LYS A 141 7.20 -11.61 23.58
CA LYS A 141 6.29 -10.89 24.49
C LYS A 141 6.48 -9.38 24.39
N GLY A 142 6.81 -8.94 23.18
CA GLY A 142 7.33 -7.63 22.89
C GLY A 142 6.28 -6.75 22.23
N ASP A 143 6.76 -5.63 21.74
CA ASP A 143 5.98 -4.68 21.01
C ASP A 143 5.73 -5.16 19.56
N LEU A 144 4.51 -5.02 19.05
CA LEU A 144 4.14 -5.53 17.71
C LEU A 144 5.03 -4.94 16.60
N PHE A 145 5.44 -3.68 16.75
CA PHE A 145 6.35 -3.03 15.79
C PHE A 145 7.71 -3.72 15.70
N ASP A 146 8.25 -4.18 16.83
CA ASP A 146 9.50 -4.94 16.85
C ASP A 146 9.29 -6.38 16.36
N ALA A 147 8.15 -7.00 16.66
CA ALA A 147 7.79 -8.33 16.13
C ALA A 147 7.68 -8.32 14.59
N VAL A 148 7.04 -7.31 14.01
CA VAL A 148 6.97 -7.10 12.56
C VAL A 148 8.38 -6.92 11.99
N ARG A 149 9.24 -6.12 12.63
CA ARG A 149 10.62 -5.93 12.20
C ARG A 149 11.42 -7.23 12.17
N ILE A 150 11.31 -8.05 13.21
CA ILE A 150 12.01 -9.34 13.31
C ILE A 150 11.48 -10.30 12.24
N ALA A 151 10.16 -10.36 12.05
CA ALA A 151 9.55 -11.20 11.01
C ALA A 151 10.05 -10.83 9.61
N LEU A 152 10.11 -9.53 9.31
CA LEU A 152 10.54 -9.06 8.00
C LEU A 152 12.03 -9.21 7.72
N ASP A 153 12.88 -9.43 8.74
CA ASP A 153 14.30 -9.75 8.53
C ASP A 153 14.51 -11.18 8.02
N GLU A 154 13.55 -12.07 8.25
CA GLU A 154 13.56 -13.48 7.85
C GLU A 154 12.75 -13.74 6.56
N VAL A 155 12.06 -12.72 6.05
CA VAL A 155 11.18 -12.82 4.88
C VAL A 155 11.94 -12.45 3.61
N HIS A 156 11.76 -13.26 2.57
CA HIS A 156 12.30 -13.01 1.23
C HIS A 156 11.19 -12.57 0.28
N GLY A 157 11.52 -11.63 -0.61
CA GLY A 157 10.62 -11.16 -1.66
C GLY A 157 10.28 -9.68 -1.55
N ALA A 158 9.18 -9.30 -2.19
CA ALA A 158 8.68 -7.93 -2.25
C ALA A 158 7.40 -7.84 -1.44
N TYR A 159 7.22 -6.75 -0.69
CA TYR A 159 6.02 -6.53 0.09
C TYR A 159 5.77 -5.03 0.33
N ALA A 160 4.51 -4.65 0.37
CA ALA A 160 4.04 -3.50 1.11
C ALA A 160 2.92 -4.01 1.99
N ILE A 161 3.01 -3.78 3.30
CA ILE A 161 2.05 -4.30 4.27
C ILE A 161 1.50 -3.19 5.15
N VAL A 162 0.25 -3.35 5.56
CA VAL A 162 -0.36 -2.54 6.62
C VAL A 162 -1.04 -3.49 7.60
N ILE A 163 -0.80 -3.25 8.88
CA ILE A 163 -1.15 -4.13 9.98
C ILE A 163 -1.90 -3.32 11.04
N ILE A 164 -3.00 -3.89 11.52
CA ILE A 164 -3.74 -3.41 12.69
C ILE A 164 -3.82 -4.52 13.74
N ASP A 165 -3.84 -4.13 15.01
CA ASP A 165 -4.04 -5.03 16.14
C ASP A 165 -5.25 -4.58 16.95
N LYS A 166 -6.22 -5.47 17.13
CA LYS A 166 -7.44 -5.15 17.88
C LYS A 166 -7.16 -4.78 19.34
N ASN A 167 -6.05 -5.26 19.90
CA ASN A 167 -5.65 -4.95 21.28
C ASN A 167 -4.95 -3.59 21.41
N ASN A 168 -4.58 -2.96 20.28
CA ASN A 168 -3.97 -1.64 20.25
C ASN A 168 -4.66 -0.74 19.20
N PRO A 169 -5.90 -0.29 19.46
CA PRO A 169 -6.71 0.50 18.53
C PRO A 169 -6.27 1.97 18.47
N ARG A 170 -4.96 2.24 18.61
CA ARG A 170 -4.36 3.58 18.44
C ARG A 170 -3.12 3.54 17.56
N GLU A 171 -2.83 2.38 16.97
CA GLU A 171 -1.63 2.13 16.21
C GLU A 171 -1.91 1.38 14.91
N VAL A 172 -1.22 1.79 13.85
CA VAL A 172 -1.10 1.05 12.59
C VAL A 172 0.39 0.86 12.31
N ILE A 173 0.79 -0.35 11.93
CA ILE A 173 2.15 -0.63 11.49
C ILE A 173 2.14 -0.82 9.98
N ALA A 174 3.11 -0.24 9.30
CA ALA A 174 3.26 -0.38 7.86
C ALA A 174 4.71 -0.68 7.52
N ALA A 175 4.96 -1.45 6.47
CA ALA A 175 6.33 -1.73 6.02
C ALA A 175 6.38 -1.91 4.52
N LYS A 176 7.55 -1.65 3.93
CA LYS A 176 7.78 -1.74 2.50
C LYS A 176 9.14 -2.37 2.18
N ASN A 177 9.14 -3.20 1.14
CA ASN A 177 10.29 -3.62 0.38
C ASN A 177 9.85 -3.85 -1.08
N SER A 178 10.31 -3.02 -2.02
CA SER A 178 10.09 -3.13 -3.46
C SER A 178 8.64 -3.01 -3.97
N SER A 179 7.65 -2.83 -3.09
CA SER A 179 6.27 -2.42 -3.42
C SER A 179 5.99 -1.01 -2.88
N PRO A 180 5.30 -0.13 -3.63
CA PRO A 180 5.07 1.25 -3.20
C PRO A 180 4.12 1.32 -2.01
N LEU A 181 4.43 2.23 -1.08
CA LEU A 181 3.62 2.56 0.08
C LEU A 181 3.88 4.01 0.49
N VAL A 182 2.82 4.77 0.71
CA VAL A 182 2.84 6.18 1.06
C VAL A 182 1.92 6.43 2.25
N ILE A 183 2.37 7.29 3.18
CA ILE A 183 1.64 7.69 4.38
C ILE A 183 1.28 9.18 4.24
N GLY A 184 -0.01 9.48 4.18
CA GLY A 184 -0.55 10.83 4.27
C GLY A 184 -0.72 11.28 5.71
N ILE A 185 -0.34 12.53 5.98
CA ILE A 185 -0.42 13.15 7.31
C ILE A 185 -1.54 14.19 7.30
N GLY A 186 -2.62 13.94 8.04
CA GLY A 186 -3.72 14.88 8.24
C GLY A 186 -3.67 15.55 9.61
N GLU A 187 -4.80 16.15 10.02
CA GLU A 187 -4.96 16.73 11.36
C GLU A 187 -5.38 15.65 12.36
N ASN A 188 -4.43 15.15 13.16
CA ASN A 188 -4.64 14.03 14.11
C ASN A 188 -5.18 12.75 13.46
N GLU A 189 -4.77 12.51 12.21
CA GLU A 189 -5.18 11.35 11.43
C GLU A 189 -4.09 11.01 10.40
N TYR A 190 -4.08 9.77 9.96
CA TYR A 190 -3.16 9.29 8.95
C TYR A 190 -3.89 8.45 7.92
N TYR A 191 -3.37 8.52 6.70
CA TYR A 191 -3.86 7.77 5.55
C TYR A 191 -2.71 6.92 5.04
N LEU A 192 -2.96 5.68 4.67
CA LEU A 192 -1.96 4.79 4.08
C LEU A 192 -2.46 4.35 2.72
N ALA A 193 -1.60 4.33 1.71
CA ALA A 193 -1.98 3.81 0.41
C ALA A 193 -0.77 3.29 -0.38
N SER A 194 -1.01 2.38 -1.32
CA SER A 194 0.04 1.94 -2.26
C SER A 194 0.34 2.96 -3.36
N ASP A 195 -0.41 4.06 -3.42
CA ASP A 195 -0.33 5.14 -4.41
C ASP A 195 -0.92 6.41 -3.77
N ALA A 196 -0.51 7.62 -4.20
CA ALA A 196 -0.95 8.86 -3.57
C ALA A 196 -2.41 9.26 -3.90
N THR A 197 -3.02 8.65 -4.94
CA THR A 197 -4.36 9.02 -5.41
C THR A 197 -5.50 8.87 -4.39
N PRO A 198 -5.51 7.88 -3.46
CA PRO A 198 -6.50 7.84 -2.37
C PRO A 198 -6.30 8.95 -1.34
N ILE A 199 -5.08 9.49 -1.22
CA ILE A 199 -4.69 10.41 -0.14
C ILE A 199 -4.93 11.88 -0.51
N VAL A 200 -4.72 12.24 -1.79
CA VAL A 200 -4.67 13.64 -2.25
C VAL A 200 -5.92 14.48 -1.95
N GLU A 201 -7.07 13.86 -1.72
CA GLU A 201 -8.28 14.57 -1.30
C GLU A 201 -8.26 14.97 0.18
N TYR A 202 -7.54 14.23 1.00
CA TYR A 202 -7.53 14.39 2.45
C TYR A 202 -6.33 15.19 2.94
N THR A 203 -5.17 15.04 2.29
CA THR A 203 -3.97 15.79 2.63
C THR A 203 -3.00 15.85 1.45
N LYS A 204 -2.21 16.92 1.42
CA LYS A 204 -1.07 17.06 0.50
C LYS A 204 0.24 16.61 1.11
N ASN A 205 0.32 16.48 2.44
CA ASN A 205 1.55 16.11 3.11
C ASN A 205 1.67 14.59 3.16
N VAL A 206 2.71 14.07 2.52
CA VAL A 206 2.97 12.63 2.45
C VAL A 206 4.39 12.28 2.84
N VAL A 207 4.58 11.06 3.32
CA VAL A 207 5.87 10.40 3.54
C VAL A 207 5.87 9.15 2.68
N TYR A 208 6.80 9.08 1.72
CA TYR A 208 7.05 7.85 0.98
C TYR A 208 8.01 6.99 1.81
N LEU A 209 7.63 5.74 2.07
CA LEU A 209 8.55 4.80 2.70
C LEU A 209 9.61 4.37 1.70
N GLU A 210 10.83 4.14 2.18
CA GLU A 210 11.90 3.53 1.41
C GLU A 210 11.93 2.01 1.61
N ASP A 211 12.67 1.32 0.73
CA ASP A 211 12.84 -0.13 0.84
C ASP A 211 13.55 -0.51 2.15
N GLY A 212 12.97 -1.46 2.87
CA GLY A 212 13.47 -1.90 4.17
C GLY A 212 13.03 -1.00 5.34
N GLU A 213 12.13 -0.03 5.12
CA GLU A 213 11.57 0.79 6.18
C GLU A 213 10.26 0.21 6.74
N ILE A 214 10.09 0.45 8.03
CA ILE A 214 8.91 0.09 8.82
C ILE A 214 8.46 1.35 9.56
N ALA A 215 7.18 1.64 9.46
CA ALA A 215 6.50 2.76 10.08
C ALA A 215 5.58 2.29 11.19
N ARG A 216 5.70 2.94 12.35
CA ARG A 216 4.66 2.97 13.38
C ARG A 216 3.91 4.27 13.24
N VAL A 217 2.62 4.18 13.00
CA VAL A 217 1.69 5.31 12.98
C VAL A 217 0.84 5.21 14.24
N ASN A 218 1.00 6.15 15.17
CA ASN A 218 0.25 6.17 16.42
C ASN A 218 -0.38 7.55 16.64
N LEU A 219 -1.63 7.57 17.11
CA LEU A 219 -2.39 8.82 17.28
C LEU A 219 -1.83 9.75 18.38
N ASP A 220 -1.15 9.20 19.39
CA ASP A 220 -0.61 9.97 20.52
C ASP A 220 0.85 10.38 20.30
N THR A 221 1.64 9.47 19.74
CA THR A 221 3.10 9.63 19.60
C THR A 221 3.55 10.02 18.19
N GLY A 222 2.63 9.96 17.22
CA GLY A 222 2.87 10.32 15.84
C GLY A 222 3.51 9.22 14.99
N LEU A 223 4.14 9.62 13.89
CA LEU A 223 4.84 8.75 12.95
C LEU A 223 6.28 8.49 13.40
N LYS A 224 6.64 7.22 13.58
CA LYS A 224 8.01 6.76 13.83
C LYS A 224 8.46 5.83 12.70
N LEU A 225 9.68 6.00 12.21
CA LEU A 225 10.29 5.13 11.19
C LEU A 225 11.52 4.42 11.74
N LYS A 226 11.67 3.14 11.38
CA LYS A 226 12.89 2.35 11.56
C LYS A 226 13.20 1.56 10.30
N THR A 227 14.47 1.17 10.14
CA THR A 227 14.84 0.12 9.19
C THR A 227 14.60 -1.27 9.79
N ILE A 228 14.56 -2.31 8.94
CA ILE A 228 14.56 -3.72 9.37
C ILE A 228 15.76 -4.03 10.29
N LYS A 229 16.90 -3.36 10.06
CA LYS A 229 18.12 -3.45 10.90
C LYS A 229 18.05 -2.65 12.20
N ASN A 230 16.87 -2.15 12.58
CA ASN A 230 16.59 -1.44 13.83
C ASN A 230 17.29 -0.08 13.95
N GLU A 231 17.48 0.62 12.84
CA GLU A 231 18.01 1.99 12.83
C GLU A 231 16.86 2.99 12.73
N ASP A 232 16.81 3.98 13.61
CA ASP A 232 15.80 5.04 13.54
C ASP A 232 15.99 5.92 12.30
N LYS A 233 14.89 6.27 11.63
CA LYS A 233 14.85 7.17 10.48
C LYS A 233 13.96 8.38 10.77
N LYS A 234 14.27 9.50 10.13
CA LYS A 234 13.44 10.71 10.20
C LYS A 234 12.50 10.73 8.99
N PRO A 235 11.17 10.86 9.19
CA PRO A 235 10.23 11.01 8.09
C PRO A 235 10.56 12.25 7.25
N TYR A 236 10.64 12.09 5.94
CA TYR A 236 10.72 13.22 5.01
C TYR A 236 9.33 13.54 4.48
N ILE A 237 8.77 14.67 4.92
CA ILE A 237 7.45 15.12 4.51
C ILE A 237 7.57 15.87 3.18
N GLN A 238 6.86 15.38 2.17
CA GLN A 238 6.75 15.98 0.85
C GLN A 238 5.33 16.49 0.62
N GLU A 239 5.20 17.66 -0.02
CA GLU A 239 3.91 18.16 -0.50
C GLU A 239 3.60 17.58 -1.89
N LEU A 240 2.40 17.01 -2.06
CA LEU A 240 1.89 16.54 -3.34
C LEU A 240 1.51 17.70 -4.25
N GLU A 241 2.09 17.75 -5.45
CA GLU A 241 1.70 18.67 -6.52
C GLU A 241 0.52 18.16 -7.37
N LEU A 242 -0.06 17.01 -7.02
CA LEU A 242 -1.17 16.40 -7.76
C LEU A 242 -2.45 17.25 -7.67
N GLN A 243 -3.04 17.52 -8.83
CA GLN A 243 -4.37 18.13 -8.96
C GLN A 243 -5.44 17.04 -9.03
N LEU A 244 -6.47 17.15 -8.19
CA LEU A 244 -7.59 16.19 -8.12
C LEU A 244 -8.28 16.01 -9.48
N GLU A 245 -8.39 17.07 -10.27
CA GLU A 245 -9.02 17.06 -11.60
C GLU A 245 -8.31 16.14 -12.59
N ALA A 246 -7.00 15.91 -12.40
CA ALA A 246 -6.24 15.00 -13.25
C ALA A 246 -6.65 13.53 -13.05
N LEU A 247 -7.21 13.20 -11.88
CA LEU A 247 -7.58 11.84 -11.46
C LEU A 247 -9.04 11.50 -11.75
N GLU A 248 -9.83 12.46 -12.25
CA GLU A 248 -11.21 12.25 -12.63
C GLU A 248 -11.34 12.03 -14.13
N LYS A 249 -12.50 11.49 -14.55
CA LYS A 249 -12.79 11.37 -15.99
C LYS A 249 -13.02 12.72 -16.67
N GLY A 250 -13.16 13.83 -15.94
CA GLY A 250 -13.18 15.18 -16.52
C GLY A 250 -14.21 15.40 -17.62
N GLY A 251 -15.37 14.74 -17.54
CA GLY A 251 -16.44 14.81 -18.55
C GLY A 251 -16.34 13.81 -19.71
N TYR A 252 -15.33 12.92 -19.73
CA TYR A 252 -15.22 11.82 -20.68
C TYR A 252 -15.88 10.54 -20.16
N ASP A 253 -16.33 9.66 -21.07
CA ASP A 253 -16.96 8.39 -20.70
C ASP A 253 -15.97 7.41 -20.04
N HIS A 254 -14.71 7.43 -20.50
CA HIS A 254 -13.65 6.52 -20.09
C HIS A 254 -12.31 7.25 -19.92
N PHE A 255 -11.48 6.79 -18.99
CA PHE A 255 -10.12 7.32 -18.78
C PHE A 255 -9.27 7.23 -20.04
N MET A 256 -9.35 6.11 -20.79
CA MET A 256 -8.61 5.96 -22.05
C MET A 256 -8.94 7.07 -23.06
N LEU A 257 -10.22 7.47 -23.16
CA LEU A 257 -10.63 8.56 -24.04
C LEU A 257 -10.07 9.90 -23.57
N LYS A 258 -10.20 10.21 -22.26
CA LYS A 258 -9.60 11.39 -21.64
C LYS A 258 -8.10 11.47 -21.94
N GLU A 259 -7.35 10.41 -21.64
CA GLU A 259 -5.89 10.36 -21.80
C GLU A 259 -5.46 10.54 -23.25
N ILE A 260 -6.18 9.96 -24.22
CA ILE A 260 -5.95 10.18 -25.65
C ILE A 260 -6.10 11.66 -26.01
N TYR A 261 -7.15 12.33 -25.52
CA TYR A 261 -7.42 13.74 -25.80
C TYR A 261 -6.50 14.70 -25.02
N GLU A 262 -5.96 14.26 -23.88
CA GLU A 262 -5.03 15.05 -23.07
C GLU A 262 -3.59 15.03 -23.61
N GLN A 263 -3.24 14.16 -24.56
CA GLN A 263 -1.89 14.06 -25.15
C GLN A 263 -1.26 15.41 -25.54
N PRO A 264 -1.96 16.39 -26.17
CA PRO A 264 -1.36 17.70 -26.48
C PRO A 264 -0.95 18.50 -25.24
N ARG A 265 -1.66 18.34 -24.11
CA ARG A 265 -1.25 18.92 -22.83
C ARG A 265 -0.09 18.13 -22.24
N SER A 266 -0.18 16.80 -22.19
CA SER A 266 0.86 15.92 -21.65
C SER A 266 2.21 16.12 -22.34
N ILE A 267 2.23 16.22 -23.68
CA ILE A 267 3.44 16.51 -24.46
C ILE A 267 4.03 17.88 -24.09
N ARG A 268 3.18 18.92 -23.93
CA ARG A 268 3.63 20.25 -23.50
C ARG A 268 4.21 20.22 -22.08
N ASP A 269 3.58 19.49 -21.18
CA ASP A 269 4.05 19.33 -19.80
C ASP A 269 5.39 18.58 -19.76
N CYS A 270 5.58 17.55 -20.60
CA CYS A 270 6.87 16.86 -20.77
C CYS A 270 8.00 17.76 -21.28
N MET A 271 7.69 18.82 -22.02
CA MET A 271 8.68 19.78 -22.56
C MET A 271 8.89 21.01 -21.65
N ARG A 272 7.94 21.29 -20.75
CA ARG A 272 7.96 22.50 -19.91
C ARG A 272 9.23 22.56 -19.06
N GLY A 273 9.92 23.70 -19.11
CA GLY A 273 11.19 23.91 -18.39
C GLY A 273 12.39 23.14 -18.93
N ARG A 274 12.20 22.29 -19.96
CA ARG A 274 13.26 21.46 -20.56
C ARG A 274 13.69 21.92 -21.94
N ILE A 275 12.82 22.60 -22.69
CA ILE A 275 13.11 23.08 -24.04
C ILE A 275 13.05 24.60 -24.07
N SER A 276 14.14 25.22 -24.53
CA SER A 276 14.19 26.65 -24.85
C SER A 276 14.16 26.82 -26.36
N SER A 277 12.97 26.98 -26.94
CA SER A 277 12.80 27.15 -28.38
C SER A 277 13.51 28.39 -28.93
N ARG A 278 13.60 29.47 -28.13
CA ARG A 278 14.32 30.70 -28.50
C ARG A 278 15.83 30.52 -28.62
N LYS A 279 16.41 29.62 -27.80
CA LYS A 279 17.85 29.35 -27.80
C LYS A 279 18.23 28.09 -28.59
N GLY A 280 17.26 27.26 -28.96
CA GLY A 280 17.51 25.94 -29.55
C GLY A 280 18.14 24.95 -28.58
N GLU A 281 17.94 25.15 -27.27
CA GLU A 281 18.60 24.37 -26.21
C GLU A 281 17.63 23.40 -25.53
N VAL A 282 18.15 22.23 -25.14
CA VAL A 282 17.46 21.25 -24.29
C VAL A 282 18.23 21.11 -22.98
N MET A 283 17.55 21.29 -21.86
CA MET A 283 18.10 21.11 -20.51
C MET A 283 17.28 20.09 -19.73
N LEU A 284 17.94 19.03 -19.28
CA LEU A 284 17.34 17.98 -18.46
C LEU A 284 17.97 18.04 -17.07
N GLY A 285 17.35 18.81 -16.16
CA GLY A 285 17.88 19.05 -14.82
C GLY A 285 18.18 17.77 -14.03
N GLY A 286 17.34 16.74 -14.18
CA GLY A 286 17.48 15.47 -13.46
C GLY A 286 18.68 14.60 -13.86
N ILE A 287 19.37 14.93 -14.97
CA ILE A 287 20.57 14.20 -15.40
C ILE A 287 21.79 15.13 -15.51
N LYS A 288 21.68 16.38 -15.04
CA LYS A 288 22.71 17.41 -15.23
C LYS A 288 24.09 16.96 -14.79
N ASP A 289 24.18 16.29 -13.64
CA ASP A 289 25.43 15.84 -13.04
C ASP A 289 26.02 14.58 -13.72
N HIS A 290 25.28 13.97 -14.64
CA HIS A 290 25.66 12.74 -15.36
C HIS A 290 25.82 12.93 -16.87
N VAL A 291 25.64 14.15 -17.40
CA VAL A 291 25.66 14.42 -18.85
C VAL A 291 26.98 13.97 -19.50
N GLU A 292 28.13 14.27 -18.89
CA GLU A 292 29.43 13.87 -19.43
C GLU A 292 29.62 12.35 -19.42
N GLN A 293 29.18 11.68 -18.35
CA GLN A 293 29.25 10.21 -18.27
C GLN A 293 28.38 9.56 -19.35
N MET A 294 27.17 10.09 -19.58
CA MET A 294 26.28 9.61 -20.64
C MET A 294 26.85 9.87 -22.03
N ALA A 295 27.45 11.04 -22.27
CA ALA A 295 28.06 11.38 -23.56
C ALA A 295 29.25 10.48 -23.91
N ASN A 296 29.99 10.01 -22.91
CA ASN A 296 31.12 9.09 -23.08
C ASN A 296 30.72 7.61 -23.06
N ALA A 297 29.43 7.28 -22.88
CA ALA A 297 28.97 5.91 -22.84
C ALA A 297 29.10 5.24 -24.22
N GLN A 298 29.80 4.11 -24.28
CA GLN A 298 30.01 3.37 -25.53
C GLN A 298 28.80 2.52 -25.95
N ARG A 299 27.83 2.33 -25.05
CA ARG A 299 26.63 1.51 -25.28
C ARG A 299 25.49 2.05 -24.43
N ILE A 300 24.31 2.16 -25.05
CA ILE A 300 23.04 2.43 -24.38
C ILE A 300 22.22 1.14 -24.38
N ILE A 301 21.74 0.72 -23.22
CA ILE A 301 20.84 -0.43 -23.08
C ILE A 301 19.50 0.10 -22.58
N ILE A 302 18.43 -0.19 -23.30
CA ILE A 302 17.06 0.14 -22.91
C ILE A 302 16.39 -1.16 -22.52
N VAL A 303 15.78 -1.19 -21.33
CA VAL A 303 15.03 -2.35 -20.80
C VAL A 303 13.61 -1.89 -20.52
N ALA A 304 12.62 -2.55 -21.13
CA ALA A 304 11.20 -2.22 -21.00
C ALA A 304 10.32 -3.45 -21.31
N CYS A 305 9.02 -3.34 -21.03
CA CYS A 305 8.01 -4.36 -21.30
C CYS A 305 6.75 -3.73 -21.92
N GLY A 306 6.02 -4.47 -22.77
CA GLY A 306 4.72 -4.02 -23.33
C GLY A 306 4.83 -2.77 -24.20
N THR A 307 3.88 -1.84 -24.10
CA THR A 307 3.84 -0.58 -24.88
C THR A 307 5.07 0.31 -24.67
N SER A 308 5.82 0.14 -23.58
CA SER A 308 7.06 0.90 -23.32
C SER A 308 8.27 0.40 -24.13
N TRP A 309 8.18 -0.78 -24.75
CA TRP A 309 9.20 -1.36 -25.64
C TRP A 309 8.80 -1.14 -27.10
#